data_AF-A0A3E1RBB5-F1
#
_entry.id   AF-A0A3E1RBB5-F1
#
_cell.length_a   1.000
_cell.length_b   1.000
_cell.length_c   1.000
_cell.angle_alpha   90.00
_cell.angle_beta   90.00
_cell.angle_gamma   90.00
#
_symmetry.space_group_name_H-M   'P 1'
#
loop_
_entity.id
_entity.type
_entity.pdbx_description
1 polymer ?
#
loop_
_entity_poly.entity_id
_entity_poly.type
_entity_poly.pdbx_seq_one_letter_code
_entity_poly.pdbx_strand_id
1 'polypeptide(L)'
;MKNSQKIILTLAAFTFSSMAAMASDHESGAQNRFMDAQSSTSLISSKTREEVLAELVEAQRTGDIVASNGQEDSGKKLNELYPERYPAKATTAGRTRQQVLDELAEAQRTGDIVAGNGHEDSGKKLNELYPERYPAKAAVAGKTRQQVLDELAEAQRLSQATSGFTDQIFN
;
A
#
# COMPACT_ATOMS: atom_id res chain seq x y z
N MET A 1 -13.98 53.79 -12.39
CA MET A 1 -14.80 52.62 -12.78
C MET A 1 -14.27 51.43 -11.98
N LYS A 2 -14.71 51.25 -10.73
CA LYS A 2 -15.80 50.34 -10.30
C LYS A 2 -15.73 48.97 -11.01
N ASN A 3 -15.29 47.94 -10.29
CA ASN A 3 -15.94 46.62 -10.24
C ASN A 3 -15.34 45.76 -9.12
N SER A 4 -15.82 46.01 -7.91
CA SER A 4 -15.79 45.04 -6.81
C SER A 4 -16.96 44.07 -7.00
N GLN A 5 -16.67 42.80 -7.18
CA GLN A 5 -17.65 41.71 -7.04
C GLN A 5 -17.26 40.94 -5.79
N LYS A 6 -17.85 41.33 -4.66
CA LYS A 6 -17.84 40.58 -3.41
C LYS A 6 -18.86 39.45 -3.57
N ILE A 7 -18.40 38.21 -3.68
CA ILE A 7 -19.27 37.03 -3.69
C ILE A 7 -19.68 36.77 -2.23
N ILE A 8 -20.90 37.18 -1.91
CA ILE A 8 -21.56 36.92 -0.63
C ILE A 8 -22.13 35.50 -0.70
N LEU A 9 -21.53 34.55 0.02
CA LEU A 9 -22.04 33.19 0.14
C LEU A 9 -23.00 33.13 1.34
N THR A 10 -24.29 33.27 1.06
CA THR A 10 -25.38 33.11 2.03
C THR A 10 -25.67 31.62 2.21
N LEU A 11 -25.31 31.05 3.37
CA LEU A 11 -25.68 29.68 3.74
C LEU A 11 -27.06 29.72 4.44
N ALA A 12 -28.07 29.12 3.80
CA ALA A 12 -29.42 29.01 4.35
C ALA A 12 -29.49 27.94 5.44
N ALA A 13 -30.02 28.30 6.61
CA ALA A 13 -30.40 27.36 7.66
C ALA A 13 -31.69 26.64 7.27
N PHE A 14 -31.66 25.31 7.15
CA PHE A 14 -32.85 24.49 6.93
C PHE A 14 -33.34 23.97 8.28
N THR A 15 -34.33 24.66 8.87
CA THR A 15 -35.02 24.20 10.07
C THR A 15 -36.13 23.22 9.66
N PHE A 16 -36.00 21.95 10.02
CA PHE A 16 -37.08 20.97 9.84
C PHE A 16 -38.06 21.07 11.02
N SER A 17 -39.29 21.47 10.72
CA SER A 17 -40.44 21.42 11.62
C SER A 17 -41.17 20.09 11.41
N SER A 18 -41.45 19.34 12.47
CA SER A 18 -42.45 18.27 12.45
C SER A 18 -43.19 18.20 13.77
N MET A 19 -44.52 18.22 13.68
CA MET A 19 -45.47 18.29 14.77
C MET A 19 -46.36 17.04 14.76
N ALA A 20 -46.55 16.47 15.95
CA ALA A 20 -47.62 15.55 16.39
C ALA A 20 -47.65 14.15 15.74
N ALA A 21 -48.08 13.04 16.38
CA ALA A 21 -48.90 12.84 17.56
C ALA A 21 -48.81 11.36 18.04
N MET A 22 -49.49 11.11 19.17
CA MET A 22 -50.17 9.87 19.60
C MET A 22 -49.41 8.85 20.46
N ALA A 23 -49.97 8.71 21.66
CA ALA A 23 -49.69 7.75 22.71
C ALA A 23 -50.03 6.31 22.30
N SER A 24 -49.29 5.35 22.85
CA SER A 24 -49.77 4.02 23.26
C SER A 24 -48.73 3.39 24.18
N ASP A 25 -49.14 3.14 25.42
CA ASP A 25 -48.44 2.27 26.37
C ASP A 25 -48.39 0.83 25.82
N HIS A 26 -47.22 0.18 25.81
CA HIS A 26 -47.09 -1.22 26.22
C HIS A 26 -45.63 -1.67 26.38
N GLU A 27 -45.37 -2.24 27.55
CA GLU A 27 -44.39 -3.29 27.90
C GLU A 27 -42.88 -3.08 27.74
N SER A 28 -42.27 -3.01 28.93
CA SER A 28 -40.86 -3.19 29.25
C SER A 28 -40.37 -4.63 29.07
N GLY A 29 -39.13 -4.76 28.61
CA GLY A 29 -38.22 -5.82 29.08
C GLY A 29 -37.88 -6.91 28.08
N ALA A 30 -36.81 -6.72 27.31
CA ALA A 30 -35.77 -7.73 27.02
C ALA A 30 -34.87 -7.35 25.82
N GLN A 31 -34.17 -6.20 25.81
CA GLN A 31 -33.28 -5.87 24.66
C GLN A 31 -31.98 -5.14 24.97
N ASN A 32 -31.44 -5.16 26.20
CA ASN A 32 -30.11 -4.60 26.46
C ASN A 32 -29.12 -5.69 26.89
N ARG A 33 -28.74 -6.57 25.95
CA ARG A 33 -27.69 -7.57 26.18
C ARG A 33 -26.72 -7.78 25.00
N PHE A 34 -26.55 -6.78 24.14
CA PHE A 34 -25.67 -6.90 22.97
C PHE A 34 -25.00 -5.57 22.59
N MET A 35 -24.26 -4.91 23.50
CA MET A 35 -23.39 -3.78 23.10
C MET A 35 -22.08 -3.69 23.91
N ASP A 36 -21.51 -4.81 24.36
CA ASP A 36 -20.21 -4.80 25.07
C ASP A 36 -19.08 -5.61 24.37
N ALA A 37 -19.30 -6.12 23.15
CA ALA A 37 -18.37 -7.07 22.52
C ALA A 37 -17.89 -6.68 21.11
N GLN A 38 -17.73 -5.39 20.81
CA GLN A 38 -17.18 -4.93 19.51
C GLN A 38 -16.03 -3.92 19.62
N SER A 39 -15.58 -3.52 20.82
CA SER A 39 -14.54 -2.47 20.97
C SER A 39 -13.11 -2.98 21.11
N SER A 40 -12.85 -4.27 20.89
CA SER A 40 -11.49 -4.81 20.97
C SER A 40 -11.12 -5.55 19.70
N THR A 41 -10.08 -5.03 19.05
CA THR A 41 -9.24 -5.66 18.01
C THR A 41 -9.54 -5.27 16.56
N SER A 42 -9.55 -3.97 16.28
CA SER A 42 -8.82 -3.49 15.11
C SER A 42 -7.74 -2.55 15.61
N LEU A 43 -6.54 -3.09 15.83
CA LEU A 43 -5.31 -2.32 16.02
C LEU A 43 -4.94 -1.69 14.68
N ILE A 44 -5.84 -0.87 14.14
CA ILE A 44 -5.50 0.17 13.19
C ILE A 44 -4.59 1.09 13.99
N SER A 45 -3.40 1.40 13.50
CA SER A 45 -2.58 2.48 14.02
C SER A 45 -3.45 3.74 14.12
N SER A 46 -4.06 3.98 15.28
CA SER A 46 -4.89 5.14 15.50
C SER A 46 -3.93 6.30 15.63
N LYS A 47 -3.63 6.94 14.49
CA LYS A 47 -2.73 8.08 14.48
C LYS A 47 -3.25 9.10 15.49
N THR A 48 -2.35 9.63 16.30
CA THR A 48 -2.66 10.73 17.21
C THR A 48 -3.02 11.97 16.38
N ARG A 49 -3.75 12.91 16.97
CA ARG A 49 -4.10 14.16 16.28
C ARG A 49 -2.84 14.92 15.86
N GLU A 50 -1.81 14.87 16.70
CA GLU A 50 -0.49 15.44 16.48
C GLU A 50 0.18 14.82 15.24
N GLU A 51 0.14 13.49 15.10
CA GLU A 51 0.67 12.78 13.92
C GLU A 51 -0.07 13.15 12.63
N VAL A 52 -1.40 13.26 12.69
CA VAL A 52 -2.21 13.68 11.52
C VAL A 52 -1.87 15.11 11.10
N LEU A 53 -1.67 16.02 12.07
CA LEU A 53 -1.25 17.39 11.77
C LEU A 53 0.15 17.45 11.17
N ALA A 54 1.09 16.65 11.70
CA ALA A 54 2.44 16.56 11.14
C ALA A 54 2.41 16.04 9.69
N GLU A 55 1.62 15.01 9.40
CA GLU A 55 1.43 14.47 8.06
C GLU A 55 0.80 15.48 7.10
N LEU A 56 -0.21 16.24 7.56
CA LEU A 56 -0.85 17.27 6.75
C LEU A 56 0.13 18.40 6.39
N VAL A 57 0.95 18.84 7.35
CA VAL A 57 1.98 19.86 7.11
C VAL A 57 3.01 19.35 6.10
N GLU A 58 3.45 18.10 6.23
CA GLU A 58 4.38 17.50 5.27
C GLU A 58 3.78 17.31 3.87
N ALA A 59 2.51 16.92 3.77
CA ALA A 59 1.79 16.82 2.50
C ALA A 59 1.68 18.19 1.81
N GLN A 60 1.40 19.26 2.58
CA GLN A 60 1.40 20.64 2.07
C GLN A 60 2.78 21.08 1.60
N ARG A 61 3.82 20.77 2.37
CA ARG A 61 5.21 21.14 2.05
C ARG A 61 5.72 20.43 0.80
N THR A 62 5.38 19.15 0.62
CA THR A 62 5.83 18.32 -0.51
C THR A 62 4.90 18.37 -1.71
N GLY A 63 3.73 19.01 -1.58
CA GLY A 63 2.71 19.04 -2.62
C GLY A 63 2.05 17.68 -2.84
N ASP A 64 2.13 16.78 -1.87
CA ASP A 64 1.45 15.47 -1.87
C ASP A 64 -0.04 15.64 -1.48
N ILE A 65 -0.72 16.51 -2.23
CA ILE A 65 -2.14 16.79 -2.08
C ILE A 65 -2.76 16.63 -3.46
N VAL A 66 -3.82 15.82 -3.55
CA VAL A 66 -4.58 15.66 -4.79
C VAL A 66 -5.17 17.00 -5.19
N ALA A 67 -4.88 17.42 -6.42
CA ALA A 67 -5.40 18.66 -6.96
C ALA A 67 -6.86 18.46 -7.36
N SER A 68 -7.77 19.11 -6.64
CA SER A 68 -9.16 19.23 -7.07
C SER A 68 -9.32 20.47 -7.95
N ASN A 69 -9.79 20.28 -9.18
CA ASN A 69 -10.01 21.35 -10.17
C ASN A 69 -11.51 21.59 -10.43
N GLY A 70 -12.39 21.25 -9.49
CA GLY A 70 -13.84 21.36 -9.64
C GLY A 70 -14.47 20.03 -10.02
N GLN A 71 -14.90 19.86 -11.27
CA GLN A 71 -15.74 18.73 -11.69
C GLN A 71 -15.01 17.40 -11.95
N GLU A 72 -13.69 17.39 -12.16
CA GLU A 72 -12.93 16.18 -12.49
C GLU A 72 -11.57 16.13 -11.78
N ASP A 73 -11.53 15.49 -10.62
CA ASP A 73 -10.26 15.18 -9.96
C ASP A 73 -9.39 14.35 -10.91
N SER A 74 -8.38 14.99 -11.50
CA SER A 74 -7.41 14.32 -12.40
C SER A 74 -6.62 13.21 -11.72
N GLY A 75 -6.80 13.01 -10.40
CA GLY A 75 -6.02 12.14 -9.55
C GLY A 75 -4.58 12.60 -9.34
N LYS A 76 -4.16 13.68 -10.00
CA LYS A 76 -2.80 14.21 -9.94
C LYS A 76 -2.58 15.02 -8.68
N LYS A 77 -1.36 14.94 -8.15
CA LYS A 77 -0.92 15.72 -7.00
C LYS A 77 -0.43 17.10 -7.42
N LEU A 78 -0.43 18.07 -6.50
CA LEU A 78 0.04 19.43 -6.78
C LEU A 78 1.51 19.47 -7.22
N ASN A 79 2.37 18.59 -6.67
CA ASN A 79 3.77 18.48 -7.07
C ASN A 79 3.99 17.88 -8.47
N GLU A 80 3.02 17.14 -9.00
CA GLU A 80 3.06 16.63 -10.37
C GLU A 80 2.61 17.70 -11.38
N LEU A 81 1.65 18.55 -11.00
CA LEU A 81 1.13 19.63 -11.84
C LEU A 81 2.04 20.87 -11.84
N TYR A 82 2.64 21.18 -10.68
CA TYR A 82 3.46 22.36 -10.47
C TYR A 82 4.81 22.00 -9.82
N PRO A 83 5.65 21.19 -10.48
CA PRO A 83 6.91 20.71 -9.88
C PRO A 83 7.84 21.84 -9.43
N GLU A 84 7.83 22.98 -10.13
CA GLU A 84 8.62 24.17 -9.79
C GLU A 84 8.23 24.83 -8.45
N ARG A 85 7.05 24.50 -7.90
CA ARG A 85 6.54 25.08 -6.64
C ARG A 85 6.86 24.22 -5.42
N TYR A 86 7.37 23.00 -5.61
CA TYR A 86 7.60 22.05 -4.54
C TYR A 86 9.03 21.53 -4.55
N PRO A 87 9.57 21.10 -3.40
CA PRO A 87 10.88 20.48 -3.36
C PRO A 87 10.94 19.26 -4.27
N ALA A 88 12.03 19.09 -5.01
CA ALA A 88 12.26 17.90 -5.81
C ALA A 88 12.19 16.66 -4.91
N LYS A 89 11.35 15.69 -5.31
CA LYS A 89 11.27 14.41 -4.62
C LYS A 89 12.64 13.73 -4.71
N ALA A 90 13.16 13.27 -3.58
CA ALA A 90 14.37 12.46 -3.57
C ALA A 90 14.10 11.21 -4.42
N THR A 91 14.74 11.14 -5.58
CA THR A 91 14.75 9.94 -6.40
C THR A 91 15.71 8.96 -5.71
N THR A 92 15.19 7.80 -5.32
CA THR A 92 16.08 6.67 -5.07
C THR A 92 16.85 6.43 -6.37
N ALA A 93 18.16 6.26 -6.28
CA ALA A 93 18.99 6.03 -7.46
C ALA A 93 18.45 4.81 -8.20
N GLY A 94 17.81 5.05 -9.35
CA GLY A 94 17.35 3.97 -10.23
C GLY A 94 18.53 3.23 -10.82
N ARG A 95 18.26 2.14 -11.54
CA ARG A 95 19.30 1.43 -12.29
C ARG A 95 19.99 2.40 -13.24
N THR A 96 21.32 2.37 -13.23
CA THR A 96 22.11 3.13 -14.19
C THR A 96 21.83 2.62 -15.61
N ARG A 97 22.04 3.48 -16.61
CA ARG A 97 21.93 3.06 -18.03
C ARG A 97 22.79 1.83 -18.32
N GLN A 98 23.98 1.74 -17.73
CA GLN A 98 24.86 0.59 -17.89
C GLN A 98 24.24 -0.69 -17.34
N GLN A 99 23.72 -0.65 -16.10
CA GLN A 99 23.04 -1.80 -15.50
C GLN A 99 21.83 -2.26 -16.33
N VAL A 100 21.05 -1.33 -16.89
CA VAL A 100 19.92 -1.67 -17.77
C VAL A 100 20.41 -2.35 -19.06
N LEU A 101 21.52 -1.90 -19.63
CA LEU A 101 22.09 -2.52 -20.83
C LEU A 101 22.63 -3.91 -20.54
N ASP A 102 23.28 -4.10 -19.40
CA ASP A 102 23.81 -5.39 -18.98
C ASP A 102 22.66 -6.40 -18.75
N GLU A 103 21.60 -5.98 -18.06
CA GLU A 103 20.40 -6.80 -17.86
C GLU A 103 19.69 -7.13 -19.18
N LEU A 104 19.58 -6.17 -20.10
CA LEU A 104 18.98 -6.40 -21.41
C LEU A 104 19.80 -7.38 -22.25
N ALA A 105 21.13 -7.25 -22.24
CA ALA A 105 22.03 -8.17 -22.93
C ALA A 105 21.91 -9.59 -22.35
N GLU A 106 21.77 -9.72 -21.02
CA GLU A 106 21.54 -11.00 -20.38
C GLU A 106 20.18 -11.61 -20.75
N ALA A 107 19.10 -10.82 -20.74
CA ALA A 107 17.77 -11.26 -21.16
C ALA A 107 17.77 -11.75 -22.61
N GLN A 108 18.45 -11.03 -23.51
CA GLN A 108 18.63 -11.44 -24.91
C GLN A 108 19.41 -12.75 -25.02
N ARG A 109 20.52 -12.88 -24.29
CA ARG A 109 21.37 -14.09 -24.31
C ARG A 109 20.62 -15.32 -23.78
N THR A 110 19.81 -15.15 -22.74
CA THR A 110 19.09 -16.25 -22.07
C THR A 110 17.71 -16.51 -22.67
N GLY A 111 17.25 -15.66 -23.58
CA GLY A 111 15.90 -15.71 -24.13
C GLY A 111 14.82 -15.39 -23.09
N ASP A 112 15.18 -14.71 -22.00
CA ASP A 112 14.25 -14.20 -20.99
C ASP A 112 13.57 -12.90 -21.49
N ILE A 113 12.96 -13.01 -22.67
CA ILE A 113 12.23 -11.95 -23.33
C ILE A 113 10.86 -12.53 -23.67
N VAL A 114 9.81 -11.82 -23.28
CA VAL A 114 8.44 -12.21 -23.64
C VAL A 114 8.27 -12.10 -25.15
N ALA A 115 7.78 -13.17 -25.77
CA ALA A 115 7.60 -13.25 -27.20
C ALA A 115 6.40 -12.38 -27.62
N GLY A 116 6.68 -11.20 -28.18
CA GLY A 116 5.67 -10.30 -28.72
C GLY A 116 5.32 -10.70 -30.15
N ASN A 117 4.41 -11.64 -30.33
CA ASN A 117 3.90 -11.99 -31.65
C ASN A 117 2.37 -12.11 -31.65
N GLY A 118 1.72 -10.93 -31.74
CA GLY A 118 0.43 -10.67 -32.40
C GLY A 118 -0.83 -11.29 -31.79
N HIS A 119 -1.85 -10.45 -31.52
CA HIS A 119 -3.24 -10.69 -31.08
C HIS A 119 -3.49 -11.61 -29.86
N GLU A 120 -2.58 -12.54 -29.57
CA GLU A 120 -2.64 -13.50 -28.47
C GLU A 120 -1.26 -13.53 -27.81
N ASP A 121 -1.03 -12.59 -26.89
CA ASP A 121 0.13 -12.61 -26.01
C ASP A 121 0.07 -13.86 -25.14
N SER A 122 0.71 -14.93 -25.59
CA SER A 122 0.82 -16.18 -24.84
C SER A 122 1.56 -16.00 -23.50
N GLY A 123 2.19 -14.84 -23.27
CA GLY A 123 3.02 -14.54 -22.10
C GLY A 123 4.30 -15.37 -22.02
N LYS A 124 4.55 -16.24 -22.99
CA LYS A 124 5.69 -17.14 -23.03
C LYS A 124 6.96 -16.41 -23.39
N LYS A 125 8.08 -16.86 -22.81
CA LYS A 125 9.41 -16.35 -23.11
C LYS A 125 9.99 -16.99 -24.37
N LEU A 126 10.93 -16.33 -25.03
CA LEU A 126 11.58 -16.85 -26.22
C LEU A 126 12.34 -18.17 -25.96
N ASN A 127 12.92 -18.34 -24.78
CA ASN A 127 13.57 -19.60 -24.38
C ASN A 127 12.61 -20.75 -24.10
N GLU A 128 11.34 -20.47 -23.78
CA GLU A 128 10.29 -21.47 -23.61
C GLU A 128 9.74 -21.92 -24.98
N LEU A 129 9.61 -20.99 -25.92
CA LEU A 129 9.14 -21.28 -27.28
C LEU A 129 10.21 -21.92 -28.17
N TYR A 130 11.46 -21.51 -27.99
CA TYR A 130 12.59 -21.96 -28.81
C TYR A 130 13.78 -22.39 -27.94
N PRO A 131 13.62 -23.44 -27.11
CA PRO A 131 14.66 -23.87 -26.17
C PRO A 131 16.00 -24.19 -26.87
N GLU A 132 15.96 -24.71 -28.09
CA GLU A 132 17.14 -25.02 -28.90
C GLU A 132 17.97 -23.78 -29.32
N ARG A 133 17.40 -22.56 -29.22
CA ARG A 133 18.07 -21.31 -29.61
C ARG A 133 18.78 -20.60 -28.45
N TYR A 134 18.57 -21.08 -27.22
CA TYR A 134 19.06 -20.43 -26.02
C TYR A 134 19.83 -21.42 -25.15
N PRO A 135 20.80 -20.96 -24.35
CA PRO A 135 21.50 -21.84 -23.44
C PRO A 135 20.52 -22.49 -22.46
N ALA A 136 20.71 -23.78 -22.20
CA ALA A 136 19.94 -24.48 -21.18
C ALA A 136 20.06 -23.73 -19.84
N LYS A 137 18.92 -23.47 -19.21
CA LYS A 137 18.89 -22.83 -17.89
C LYS A 137 19.66 -23.73 -16.93
N ALA A 138 20.70 -23.20 -16.31
CA ALA A 138 21.41 -23.91 -15.27
C ALA A 138 20.39 -24.33 -14.21
N ALA A 139 20.31 -25.64 -13.93
CA ALA A 139 19.50 -26.12 -12.83
C ALA A 139 20.02 -25.45 -11.56
N VAL A 140 19.20 -24.62 -10.92
CA VAL A 140 19.52 -24.11 -9.60
C VAL A 140 19.59 -25.33 -8.70
N ALA A 141 20.78 -25.66 -8.21
CA ALA A 141 20.95 -26.77 -7.30
C ALA A 141 20.04 -26.53 -6.09
N GLY A 142 19.02 -27.37 -5.94
CA GLY A 142 18.14 -27.33 -4.76
C GLY A 142 18.96 -27.59 -3.49
N LYS A 143 18.42 -27.19 -2.33
CA LYS A 143 19.04 -27.51 -1.04
C LYS A 143 19.30 -29.01 -0.97
N THR A 144 20.54 -29.37 -0.64
CA THR A 144 20.90 -30.78 -0.41
C THR A 144 20.21 -31.28 0.85
N ARG A 145 20.02 -32.60 0.95
CA ARG A 145 19.50 -33.21 2.18
C ARG A 145 20.32 -32.82 3.41
N GLN A 146 21.65 -32.68 3.27
CA GLN A 146 22.52 -32.25 4.35
C GLN A 146 22.21 -30.81 4.80
N GLN A 147 22.07 -29.87 3.86
CA GLN A 147 21.71 -28.48 4.19
C GLN A 147 20.36 -28.37 4.91
N VAL A 148 19.38 -29.23 4.55
CA VAL A 148 18.09 -29.28 5.24
C VAL A 148 18.24 -29.83 6.67
N LEU A 149 19.11 -30.82 6.87
CA LEU A 149 19.39 -31.36 8.20
C LEU A 149 20.10 -30.34 9.09
N ASP A 150 21.03 -29.57 8.52
CA ASP A 150 21.76 -28.53 9.27
C ASP A 150 20.81 -27.38 9.68
N GLU A 151 19.94 -26.92 8.77
CA GLU A 151 18.91 -25.91 9.07
C GLU A 151 17.92 -26.42 10.13
N LEU A 152 17.53 -27.70 10.07
CA LEU A 152 16.68 -28.31 11.09
C LEU A 152 17.37 -28.35 12.46
N ALA A 153 18.65 -28.71 12.50
CA ALA A 153 19.42 -28.74 13.74
C ALA A 153 19.59 -27.33 14.33
N GLU A 154 19.83 -26.31 13.50
CA GLU A 154 19.88 -24.91 13.91
C GLU A 154 18.53 -24.43 14.46
N ALA A 155 17.42 -24.75 13.79
CA ALA A 155 16.08 -24.41 14.24
C ALA A 155 15.74 -25.07 15.60
N GLN A 156 16.15 -26.33 15.80
CA GLN A 156 15.98 -27.02 17.07
C GLN A 156 16.82 -26.40 18.20
N ARG A 157 18.07 -26.01 17.92
CA ARG A 157 18.92 -25.32 18.91
C ARG A 157 18.35 -23.96 19.28
N LEU A 158 17.86 -23.20 18.31
CA LEU A 158 17.23 -21.90 18.55
C LEU A 158 15.94 -22.06 19.38
N SER A 159 15.12 -23.05 19.04
CA SER A 159 13.92 -23.40 19.82
C SER A 159 14.25 -23.74 21.27
N GLN A 160 15.29 -24.53 21.51
CA GLN A 160 15.70 -24.92 22.86
C GLN A 160 16.31 -23.76 23.65
N ALA A 161 17.03 -22.85 22.99
CA ALA A 161 17.54 -21.63 23.62
C ALA A 161 16.40 -20.70 24.06
N THR A 162 15.31 -20.62 23.28
CA THR A 162 14.13 -19.83 23.65
C THR A 162 13.30 -20.47 24.76
N SER A 163 13.25 -21.80 24.85
CA SER A 163 12.54 -22.50 25.94
C SER A 163 13.33 -22.57 27.24
N GLY A 164 14.67 -22.68 27.18
CA GLY A 164 15.52 -22.64 28.37
C GLY A 164 15.57 -21.26 29.04
N PHE A 165 15.30 -20.19 28.29
CA PHE A 165 15.23 -18.83 28.82
C PHE A 165 14.00 -18.60 29.73
N THR A 166 12.87 -19.27 29.48
CA THR A 166 11.68 -19.14 30.33
C THR A 166 11.81 -19.87 31.67
N ASP A 167 12.63 -20.91 31.75
CA ASP A 167 12.84 -21.68 32.98
C ASP A 167 13.85 -21.01 33.96
N GLN A 168 14.64 -20.04 33.51
CA GLN A 168 15.63 -19.34 34.33
C GLN A 168 15.15 -18.03 34.97
N ILE A 169 13.99 -17.51 34.55
CA ILE A 169 13.41 -16.25 35.09
C ILE A 169 12.49 -16.50 36.30
N PHE A 170 12.06 -17.75 36.53
CA PHE A 170 11.09 -18.12 37.56
C PHE A 170 11.66 -18.95 38.73
N ASN A 171 12.95 -18.82 39.06
CA ASN A 171 13.55 -19.46 40.24
C ASN A 171 14.23 -18.45 41.17
#